data_AF-A0A2V8X4X1-F1
#
_entry.id   AF-A0A2V8X4X1-F1
#
_cell.length_a   1.000
_cell.length_b   1.000
_cell.length_c   1.000
_cell.angle_alpha   90.00
_cell.angle_beta   90.00
_cell.angle_gamma   90.00
#
_symmetry.space_group_name_H-M   'P 1'
#
loop_
_entity.id
_entity.type
_entity.pdbx_description
1 polymer ?
#
loop_
_entity_poly.entity_id
_entity_poly.type
_entity_poly.pdbx_seq_one_letter_code
_entity_poly.pdbx_strand_id
1 'polypeptide(L)'
;MMDRRGFLSSFAGLAGTAGALHLSPEWSALFEQEPPKLPDSSLYSSNEEAYWTELRKQFLIPADEVYLNNGTVGSCPMPVLRAVFDGYNDTEKMAQSDPEDYPIWGYGAWNEFRDPLAEFVACTRDELALVRNATEANSYIANGLDLKPGDEVLMTDQEHPGGEQPWNLRAKRYGIVVKKITLPKPVP
;
A
#
# COMPACT_ATOMS: atom_id res chain seq x y z
N MET A 1 -48.38 -5.66 29.80
CA MET A 1 -47.90 -4.44 29.12
C MET A 1 -46.89 -3.82 30.08
N MET A 2 -45.59 -3.98 29.83
CA MET A 2 -44.54 -3.58 30.78
C MET A 2 -44.41 -2.05 30.84
N ASP A 3 -44.46 -1.49 32.04
CA ASP A 3 -44.34 -0.07 32.31
C ASP A 3 -42.91 0.42 32.02
N ARG A 4 -42.79 1.42 31.15
CA ARG A 4 -41.53 2.04 30.71
C ARG A 4 -40.71 2.58 31.90
N ARG A 5 -41.35 2.89 33.03
CA ARG A 5 -40.67 3.37 34.24
C ARG A 5 -40.04 2.25 35.09
N GLY A 6 -40.57 1.03 35.02
CA GLY A 6 -40.00 -0.15 35.71
C GLY A 6 -38.80 -0.78 35.01
N PHE A 7 -38.64 -0.53 33.71
CA PHE A 7 -37.51 -1.05 32.93
C PHE A 7 -36.19 -0.35 33.30
N LEU A 8 -36.22 0.96 33.54
CA LEU A 8 -35.01 1.73 33.88
C LEU A 8 -34.56 1.53 35.34
N SER A 9 -35.48 1.27 36.27
CA SER A 9 -35.12 0.98 37.67
C SER A 9 -34.48 -0.40 37.84
N SER A 10 -34.73 -1.33 36.92
CA SER A 10 -34.14 -2.68 36.96
C SER A 10 -32.67 -2.70 36.51
N PHE A 11 -32.19 -1.66 35.81
CA PHE A 11 -30.78 -1.53 35.41
C PHE A 11 -29.89 -0.83 36.45
N ALA A 12 -30.47 -0.07 37.38
CA ALA A 12 -29.73 0.58 38.45
C ALA A 12 -29.23 -0.40 39.55
N GLY A 13 -29.81 -1.60 39.63
CA GLY A 13 -29.43 -2.64 40.60
C GLY A 13 -28.26 -3.54 40.18
N LEU A 14 -27.76 -3.40 38.95
CA LEU A 14 -26.63 -4.18 38.40
C LEU A 14 -25.37 -3.32 38.14
N ALA A 15 -25.31 -2.13 38.72
CA ALA A 15 -24.16 -1.22 38.63
C ALA A 15 -23.01 -1.55 39.63
N GLY A 16 -23.04 -2.72 40.26
CA GLY A 16 -22.07 -3.13 41.29
C GLY A 16 -20.96 -4.09 40.82
N THR A 17 -21.11 -4.73 39.65
CA THR A 17 -20.09 -5.62 39.07
C THR A 17 -20.10 -5.56 37.55
N ALA A 18 -20.28 -4.37 36.98
CA ALA A 18 -19.79 -4.12 35.63
C ALA A 18 -18.27 -4.00 35.75
N GLY A 19 -17.58 -5.15 35.81
CA GLY A 19 -16.22 -5.19 35.30
C GLY A 19 -16.32 -4.57 33.92
N ALA A 20 -15.83 -3.35 33.77
CA ALA A 20 -15.67 -2.75 32.46
C ALA A 20 -14.79 -3.75 31.72
N LEU A 21 -15.42 -4.55 30.86
CA LEU A 21 -14.70 -5.20 29.79
C LEU A 21 -14.18 -4.02 28.98
N HIS A 22 -13.00 -3.54 29.36
CA HIS A 22 -12.12 -2.77 28.50
C HIS A 22 -11.75 -3.72 27.37
N LEU A 23 -12.70 -3.91 26.45
CA LEU A 23 -12.39 -4.21 25.07
C LEU A 23 -11.81 -2.90 24.53
N SER A 24 -10.63 -2.51 25.02
CA SER A 24 -9.74 -1.75 24.15
C SER A 24 -9.62 -2.60 22.91
N PRO A 25 -10.00 -2.12 21.72
CA PRO A 25 -9.75 -2.87 20.50
C PRO A 25 -8.26 -3.23 20.55
N GLU A 26 -7.88 -4.51 20.42
CA GLU A 26 -6.48 -4.94 20.51
C GLU A 26 -5.54 -4.10 19.61
N TRP A 27 -6.12 -3.52 18.56
CA TRP A 27 -5.57 -2.53 17.66
C TRP A 27 -5.09 -1.23 18.33
N SER A 28 -5.74 -0.71 19.38
CA SER A 28 -5.30 0.54 20.04
C SER A 28 -3.94 0.35 20.74
N ALA A 29 -3.74 -0.79 21.39
CA ALA A 29 -2.45 -1.16 21.98
C ALA A 29 -1.34 -1.31 20.92
N LEU A 30 -1.68 -1.74 19.71
CA LEU A 30 -0.77 -1.82 18.56
C LEU A 30 -0.27 -0.44 18.10
N PHE A 31 -1.10 0.60 18.23
CA PHE A 31 -0.73 1.98 17.90
C PHE A 31 -0.07 2.72 19.06
N GLU A 32 -0.33 2.33 20.31
CA GLU A 32 0.25 2.93 21.51
C GLU A 32 1.70 2.47 21.81
N GLN A 33 2.10 1.28 21.36
CA GLN A 33 3.49 0.83 21.52
C GLN A 33 4.43 1.65 20.64
N GLU A 34 5.64 1.99 21.11
CA GLU A 34 6.68 2.54 20.24
C GLU A 34 7.13 1.47 19.23
N PRO A 35 7.31 1.80 17.93
CA PRO A 35 7.77 0.83 16.97
C PRO A 35 9.19 0.38 17.30
N PRO A 36 9.57 -0.87 16.99
CA PRO A 36 10.96 -1.27 17.04
C PRO A 36 11.77 -0.34 16.13
N LYS A 37 12.88 0.21 16.64
CA LYS A 37 13.75 1.08 15.86
C LYS A 37 14.30 0.31 14.66
N LEU A 38 14.44 0.99 13.52
CA LEU A 38 15.14 0.42 12.38
C LEU A 38 16.60 0.12 12.77
N PRO A 39 17.16 -1.02 12.33
CA PRO A 39 18.57 -1.30 12.57
C PRO A 39 19.46 -0.28 11.86
N ASP A 40 20.56 0.09 12.52
CA ASP A 40 21.57 0.98 11.93
C ASP A 40 22.21 0.29 10.71
N SER A 41 22.44 1.04 9.63
CA SER A 41 23.03 0.49 8.40
C SER A 41 24.46 -0.02 8.62
N SER A 42 25.21 0.50 9.59
CA SER A 42 26.53 0.00 9.97
C SER A 42 26.49 -1.41 10.58
N LEU A 43 25.34 -1.82 11.12
CA LEU A 43 25.15 -3.18 11.63
C LEU A 43 25.21 -4.20 10.48
N TYR A 44 24.70 -3.87 9.30
CA TYR A 44 24.78 -4.76 8.13
C TYR A 44 26.24 -5.11 7.79
N SER A 45 27.12 -4.10 7.79
CA SER A 45 28.54 -4.29 7.48
C SER A 45 29.32 -5.07 8.55
N SER A 46 28.85 -5.07 9.80
CA SER A 46 29.55 -5.70 10.93
C SER A 46 28.98 -7.06 11.32
N ASN A 47 27.66 -7.24 11.20
CA ASN A 47 26.95 -8.48 11.47
C ASN A 47 25.62 -8.50 10.70
N GLU A 48 25.65 -9.05 9.49
CA GLU A 48 24.51 -9.15 8.59
C GLU A 48 23.33 -9.92 9.20
N GLU A 49 23.57 -11.06 9.85
CA GLU A 49 22.52 -11.87 10.48
C GLU A 49 21.79 -11.10 11.59
N ALA A 50 22.54 -10.35 12.40
CA ALA A 50 21.93 -9.49 13.42
C ALA A 50 21.09 -8.38 12.79
N TYR A 51 21.57 -7.76 11.70
CA TYR A 51 20.82 -6.75 10.96
C TYR A 51 19.48 -7.30 10.45
N TRP A 52 19.49 -8.43 9.76
CA TRP A 52 18.27 -9.04 9.23
C TRP A 52 17.34 -9.54 10.33
N THR A 53 17.88 -10.02 11.45
CA THR A 53 17.09 -10.38 12.63
C THR A 53 16.33 -9.19 13.20
N GLU A 54 16.97 -8.02 13.32
CA GLU A 54 16.30 -6.79 13.76
C GLU A 54 15.30 -6.27 12.73
N LEU A 55 15.63 -6.34 11.43
CA LEU A 55 14.72 -5.94 10.37
C LEU A 55 13.46 -6.83 10.33
N ARG A 56 13.59 -8.14 10.60
CA ARG A 56 12.46 -9.07 10.63
C ARG A 56 11.41 -8.69 11.70
N LYS A 57 11.82 -8.04 12.78
CA LYS A 57 10.91 -7.54 13.83
C LYS A 57 10.02 -6.39 13.36
N GLN A 58 10.32 -5.79 12.21
CA GLN A 58 9.50 -4.74 11.60
C GLN A 58 8.24 -5.30 10.94
N PHE A 59 8.06 -6.61 10.83
CA PHE A 59 6.92 -7.22 10.16
C PHE A 59 6.02 -7.93 11.15
N LEU A 60 4.70 -7.78 10.99
CA LEU A 60 3.68 -8.43 11.83
C LEU A 60 3.47 -9.92 11.47
N ILE A 61 4.25 -10.46 10.54
CA ILE A 61 4.24 -11.88 10.21
C ILE A 61 4.63 -12.66 11.48
N PRO A 62 3.83 -13.65 11.93
CA PRO A 62 4.13 -14.45 13.12
C PRO A 62 5.54 -15.05 13.09
N ALA A 63 6.18 -15.17 14.26
CA ALA A 63 7.57 -15.60 14.36
C ALA A 63 7.78 -17.08 13.95
N ASP A 64 6.74 -17.89 14.08
CA ASP A 64 6.68 -19.31 13.72
C ASP A 64 6.20 -19.53 12.27
N GLU A 65 5.89 -18.47 11.53
CA GLU A 65 5.43 -18.53 10.14
C GLU A 65 6.60 -18.36 9.15
N VAL A 66 6.68 -19.28 8.17
CA VAL A 66 7.65 -19.23 7.07
C VAL A 66 6.96 -18.71 5.81
N TYR A 67 6.88 -17.40 5.68
CA TYR A 67 6.18 -16.75 4.58
C TYR A 67 7.03 -16.66 3.30
N LEU A 68 6.79 -17.56 2.35
CA LEU A 68 7.54 -17.65 1.08
C LEU A 68 6.76 -17.11 -0.14
N ASN A 69 5.70 -16.31 0.07
CA ASN A 69 4.85 -15.79 -0.99
C ASN A 69 5.01 -14.26 -1.23
N ASN A 70 6.17 -13.71 -0.88
CA ASN A 70 6.48 -12.28 -1.06
C ASN A 70 6.32 -11.80 -2.51
N GLY A 71 6.47 -12.69 -3.49
CA GLY A 71 6.27 -12.39 -4.92
C GLY A 71 4.81 -12.12 -5.31
N THR A 72 3.83 -12.61 -4.53
CA THR A 72 2.40 -12.30 -4.75
C THR A 72 2.01 -11.05 -3.97
N VAL A 73 2.32 -11.03 -2.67
CA VAL A 73 2.00 -9.92 -1.77
C VAL A 73 3.02 -9.89 -0.64
N GLY A 74 3.56 -8.72 -0.35
CA GLY A 74 4.45 -8.49 0.79
C GLY A 74 3.71 -7.93 1.99
N SER A 75 4.23 -8.20 3.20
CA SER A 75 3.81 -7.48 4.40
C SER A 75 4.48 -6.11 4.42
N CYS A 76 3.74 -5.06 4.78
CA CYS A 76 4.33 -3.75 5.03
C CYS A 76 5.14 -3.78 6.34
N PRO A 77 6.34 -3.18 6.39
CA PRO A 77 7.06 -3.00 7.64
C PRO A 77 6.39 -1.91 8.50
N MET A 78 6.60 -1.97 9.82
CA MET A 78 5.97 -1.10 10.82
C MET A 78 6.08 0.41 10.52
N PRO A 79 7.23 0.96 10.05
CA PRO A 79 7.31 2.38 9.72
C PRO A 79 6.34 2.79 8.59
N VAL A 80 6.13 1.92 7.60
CA VAL A 80 5.19 2.19 6.49
C VAL A 80 3.75 2.11 6.98
N LEU A 81 3.40 1.08 7.76
CA LEU A 81 2.07 0.97 8.34
C LEU A 81 1.72 2.22 9.16
N ARG A 82 2.63 2.68 10.02
CA ARG A 82 2.42 3.90 10.82
C ARG A 82 2.23 5.13 9.96
N ALA A 83 3.10 5.37 8.99
CA ALA A 83 2.97 6.52 8.10
C ALA A 83 1.58 6.57 7.43
N VAL A 84 1.03 5.42 7.04
CA VAL A 84 -0.33 5.33 6.47
C VAL A 84 -1.40 5.69 7.52
N PHE A 85 -1.36 5.10 8.72
CA PHE A 85 -2.35 5.36 9.76
C PHE A 85 -2.27 6.79 10.32
N ASP A 86 -1.06 7.29 10.54
CA ASP A 86 -0.81 8.66 10.97
C ASP A 86 -1.29 9.63 9.89
N GLY A 87 -1.02 9.36 8.61
CA GLY A 87 -1.51 10.16 7.50
C GLY A 87 -3.05 10.22 7.43
N TYR A 88 -3.73 9.09 7.63
CA TYR A 88 -5.20 9.07 7.73
C TYR A 88 -5.70 9.91 8.93
N ASN A 89 -5.12 9.69 10.11
CA ASN A 89 -5.51 10.39 11.32
C ASN A 89 -5.27 11.91 11.20
N ASP A 90 -4.14 12.33 10.64
CA ASP A 90 -3.83 13.73 10.43
C ASP A 90 -4.75 14.40 9.41
N THR A 91 -5.11 13.68 8.34
CA THR A 91 -6.08 14.16 7.34
C THR A 91 -7.47 14.36 7.97
N GLU A 92 -7.95 13.38 8.74
CA GLU A 92 -9.27 13.42 9.38
C GLU A 92 -9.40 14.46 10.49
N LYS A 93 -8.29 14.92 11.09
CA LYS A 93 -8.32 16.04 12.05
C LYS A 93 -8.83 17.33 11.43
N MET A 94 -8.72 17.49 10.10
CA MET A 94 -9.06 18.71 9.38
C MET A 94 -8.46 19.98 10.03
N ALA A 95 -7.28 19.84 10.64
CA ALA A 95 -6.66 20.86 11.49
C ALA A 95 -5.51 21.59 10.77
N GLN A 96 -5.54 21.65 9.43
CA GLN A 96 -4.56 22.39 8.67
C GLN A 96 -4.62 23.87 9.04
N SER A 97 -3.44 24.49 9.18
CA SER A 97 -3.30 25.88 9.63
C SER A 97 -3.96 26.89 8.68
N ASP A 98 -4.06 26.53 7.40
CA ASP A 98 -4.80 27.27 6.39
C ASP A 98 -5.82 26.32 5.74
N PRO A 99 -7.13 26.47 6.03
CA PRO A 99 -8.17 25.62 5.45
C PRO A 99 -8.39 25.83 3.95
N GLU A 100 -7.75 26.85 3.35
CA GLU A 100 -7.80 27.15 1.92
C GLU A 100 -6.47 26.88 1.20
N ASP A 101 -5.45 26.31 1.88
CA ASP A 101 -4.15 26.02 1.26
C ASP A 101 -4.32 25.04 0.10
N TYR A 102 -4.23 25.59 -1.12
CA TYR A 102 -4.49 24.79 -2.31
C TYR A 102 -3.26 23.94 -2.60
N PRO A 103 -3.44 22.61 -2.69
CA PRO A 103 -4.72 21.94 -2.87
C PRO A 103 -5.23 21.16 -1.65
N ILE A 104 -6.33 21.67 -1.11
CA ILE A 104 -7.13 21.15 0.01
C ILE A 104 -7.58 19.68 -0.21
N TRP A 105 -7.69 19.23 -1.45
CA TRP A 105 -8.18 17.89 -1.83
C TRP A 105 -7.08 16.93 -2.30
N GLY A 106 -5.82 17.22 -1.98
CA GLY A 106 -4.70 16.36 -2.32
C GLY A 106 -4.23 16.47 -3.78
N TYR A 107 -4.56 17.55 -4.49
CA TYR A 107 -3.98 17.84 -5.82
C TYR A 107 -2.52 18.34 -5.76
N GLY A 108 -1.84 18.08 -4.65
CA GLY A 108 -0.56 18.69 -4.30
C GLY A 108 0.50 18.28 -5.30
N ALA A 109 1.57 19.05 -5.40
CA ALA A 109 2.73 18.57 -6.13
C ALA A 109 3.30 17.30 -5.45
N TRP A 110 3.14 17.18 -4.12
CA TRP A 110 3.66 16.07 -3.30
C TRP A 110 5.16 15.82 -3.53
N ASN A 111 5.90 16.91 -3.76
CA ASN A 111 7.32 16.88 -4.13
C ASN A 111 8.17 16.21 -3.05
N GLU A 112 7.81 16.38 -1.78
CA GLU A 112 8.47 15.71 -0.65
C GLU A 112 8.46 14.18 -0.75
N PHE A 113 7.48 13.61 -1.45
CA PHE A 113 7.37 12.17 -1.69
C PHE A 113 7.87 11.77 -3.08
N ARG A 114 7.64 12.60 -4.10
CA ARG A 114 8.06 12.31 -5.48
C ARG A 114 9.57 12.42 -5.68
N ASP A 115 10.23 13.36 -5.01
CA ASP A 115 11.67 13.58 -5.14
C ASP A 115 12.52 12.39 -4.70
N PRO A 116 12.36 11.84 -3.47
CA PRO A 116 13.13 10.67 -3.05
C PRO A 116 12.81 9.43 -3.88
N LEU A 117 11.56 9.27 -4.35
CA LEU A 117 11.20 8.16 -5.20
C LEU A 117 11.83 8.26 -6.59
N ALA A 118 11.86 9.46 -7.17
CA ALA A 118 12.51 9.73 -8.45
C ALA A 118 14.02 9.46 -8.37
N GLU A 119 14.67 9.87 -7.27
CA GLU A 119 16.08 9.53 -6.99
C GLU A 119 16.28 8.02 -6.92
N PHE A 120 15.41 7.30 -6.19
CA PHE A 120 15.49 5.84 -6.02
C PHE A 120 15.41 5.08 -7.36
N VAL A 121 14.56 5.52 -8.29
CA VAL A 121 14.41 4.88 -9.61
C VAL A 121 15.26 5.54 -10.70
N ALA A 122 16.14 6.47 -10.32
CA ALA A 122 17.05 7.20 -11.21
C ALA A 122 16.35 7.95 -12.37
N CYS A 123 15.27 8.68 -12.06
CA CYS A 123 14.61 9.60 -13.01
C CYS A 123 14.40 10.99 -12.40
N THR A 124 13.88 11.94 -13.19
CA THR A 124 13.41 13.22 -12.67
C THR A 124 11.97 13.12 -12.16
N ARG A 125 11.57 14.02 -11.26
CA ARG A 125 10.20 14.05 -10.71
C ARG A 125 9.12 14.17 -11.79
N ASP A 126 9.44 14.86 -12.89
CA ASP A 126 8.53 15.15 -14.00
C ASP A 126 8.34 13.94 -14.92
N GLU A 127 9.23 12.94 -14.83
CA GLU A 127 9.13 11.65 -15.53
C GLU A 127 8.37 10.59 -14.71
N LEU A 128 7.96 10.92 -13.47
CA LEU A 128 7.33 9.99 -12.53
C LEU A 128 5.85 10.32 -12.30
N ALA A 129 4.98 9.32 -12.51
CA ALA A 129 3.58 9.38 -12.13
C ALA A 129 3.25 8.34 -11.05
N LEU A 130 2.57 8.77 -9.98
CA LEU A 130 2.08 7.88 -8.92
C LEU A 130 0.69 7.34 -9.29
N VAL A 131 0.55 6.02 -9.32
CA VAL A 131 -0.71 5.31 -9.58
C VAL A 131 -0.88 4.20 -8.54
N ARG A 132 -2.07 3.57 -8.49
CA ARG A 132 -2.43 2.64 -7.40
C ARG A 132 -1.71 1.30 -7.49
N ASN A 133 -1.30 0.86 -8.69
CA ASN A 133 -0.60 -0.40 -8.91
C ASN A 133 -0.03 -0.53 -10.34
N ALA A 134 0.74 -1.60 -10.58
CA ALA A 134 1.36 -1.89 -11.88
C ALA A 134 0.34 -2.18 -13.00
N THR A 135 -0.81 -2.79 -12.71
CA THR A 135 -1.86 -3.06 -13.71
C THR A 135 -2.49 -1.76 -14.20
N GLU A 136 -2.72 -0.81 -13.29
CA GLU A 136 -3.16 0.54 -13.63
C GLU A 136 -2.10 1.28 -14.45
N ALA A 137 -0.82 1.22 -14.05
CA ALA A 137 0.27 1.82 -14.82
C ALA A 137 0.31 1.31 -16.27
N ASN A 138 0.25 -0.01 -16.47
CA ASN A 138 0.18 -0.61 -17.80
C ASN A 138 -1.08 -0.17 -18.58
N SER A 139 -2.21 -0.03 -17.89
CA SER A 139 -3.45 0.44 -18.51
C SER A 139 -3.34 1.90 -18.97
N TYR A 140 -2.69 2.77 -18.19
CA TYR A 140 -2.42 4.15 -18.59
C TYR A 140 -1.59 4.20 -19.87
N ILE A 141 -0.49 3.44 -19.95
CA ILE A 141 0.35 3.39 -21.16
C ILE A 141 -0.45 2.87 -22.36
N ALA A 142 -1.15 1.75 -22.20
CA ALA A 142 -1.90 1.14 -23.30
C ALA A 142 -2.98 2.06 -23.88
N ASN A 143 -3.64 2.86 -23.05
CA ASN A 143 -4.70 3.78 -23.46
C ASN A 143 -4.19 5.20 -23.78
N GLY A 144 -2.98 5.56 -23.34
CA GLY A 144 -2.41 6.90 -23.55
C GLY A 144 -1.66 7.05 -24.88
N LEU A 145 -1.16 5.96 -25.47
CA LEU A 145 -0.53 6.01 -26.78
C LEU A 145 -1.55 6.12 -27.91
N ASP A 146 -1.31 7.05 -28.85
CA ASP A 146 -2.18 7.30 -30.01
C ASP A 146 -1.92 6.31 -31.17
N LEU A 147 -2.09 5.02 -30.89
CA LEU A 147 -1.98 3.94 -31.88
C LEU A 147 -3.21 3.87 -32.78
N LYS A 148 -2.98 3.60 -34.07
CA LYS A 148 -3.99 3.45 -35.12
C LYS A 148 -4.25 1.97 -35.42
N PRO A 149 -5.39 1.62 -36.04
CA PRO A 149 -5.64 0.26 -36.49
C PRO A 149 -4.49 -0.23 -37.39
N GLY A 150 -3.97 -1.43 -37.12
CA GLY A 150 -2.81 -2.00 -37.80
C GLY A 150 -1.46 -1.76 -37.12
N ASP A 151 -1.33 -0.80 -36.20
CA ASP A 151 -0.09 -0.60 -35.43
C ASP A 151 0.20 -1.81 -34.54
N GLU A 152 1.48 -2.14 -34.39
CA GLU A 152 1.92 -3.35 -33.71
C GLU A 152 2.48 -3.06 -32.31
N VAL A 153 2.03 -3.83 -31.33
CA VAL A 153 2.62 -3.90 -29.99
C VAL A 153 3.30 -5.25 -29.84
N LEU A 154 4.61 -5.21 -29.61
CA LEU A 154 5.43 -6.39 -29.39
C LEU A 154 5.58 -6.63 -27.88
N MET A 155 5.38 -7.87 -27.45
CA MET A 155 5.61 -8.29 -26.06
C MET A 155 6.07 -9.75 -26.01
N THR A 156 6.55 -10.21 -24.86
CA THR A 156 6.99 -11.60 -24.71
C THR A 156 5.79 -12.55 -24.53
N ASP A 157 6.03 -13.86 -24.61
CA ASP A 157 5.05 -14.88 -24.21
C ASP A 157 5.05 -15.17 -22.70
N GLN A 158 5.75 -14.35 -21.90
CA GLN A 158 5.91 -14.51 -20.46
C GLN A 158 5.38 -13.32 -19.64
N GLU A 159 4.66 -12.38 -20.27
CA GLU A 159 4.10 -11.22 -19.58
C GLU A 159 3.09 -11.62 -18.49
N HIS A 160 3.09 -10.88 -17.39
CA HIS A 160 2.03 -10.98 -16.40
C HIS A 160 0.68 -10.50 -17.01
N PRO A 161 -0.47 -11.13 -16.69
CA PRO A 161 -1.77 -10.71 -17.25
C PRO A 161 -2.09 -9.23 -17.06
N GLY A 162 -1.64 -8.61 -15.96
CA GLY A 162 -1.80 -7.18 -15.71
C GLY A 162 -1.07 -6.27 -16.72
N GLY A 163 0.01 -6.76 -17.33
CA GLY A 163 0.71 -6.07 -18.43
C GLY A 163 0.11 -6.39 -19.80
N GLU A 164 -0.36 -7.62 -20.00
CA GLU A 164 -0.85 -8.08 -21.31
C GLU A 164 -2.28 -7.62 -21.64
N GLN A 165 -3.21 -7.75 -20.68
CA GLN A 165 -4.64 -7.61 -20.96
C GLN A 165 -5.08 -6.21 -21.45
N PRO A 166 -4.48 -5.10 -20.99
CA PRO A 166 -4.81 -3.79 -21.54
C PRO A 166 -4.58 -3.69 -23.06
N TRP A 167 -3.51 -4.31 -23.57
CA TRP A 167 -3.20 -4.33 -25.00
C TRP A 167 -4.15 -5.24 -25.78
N ASN A 168 -4.47 -6.42 -25.24
CA ASN A 168 -5.47 -7.31 -25.85
C ASN A 168 -6.84 -6.64 -25.96
N LEU A 169 -7.22 -5.83 -24.95
CA LEU A 169 -8.43 -5.03 -25.01
C LEU A 169 -8.33 -3.94 -26.10
N ARG A 170 -7.19 -3.24 -26.20
CA ARG A 170 -6.95 -2.24 -27.25
C ARG A 170 -7.03 -2.86 -28.64
N ALA A 171 -6.47 -4.05 -28.85
CA ALA A 171 -6.56 -4.79 -30.11
C ALA A 171 -8.01 -5.07 -30.50
N LYS A 172 -8.80 -5.60 -29.57
CA LYS A 172 -10.22 -5.92 -29.80
C LYS A 172 -11.08 -4.69 -30.09
N ARG A 173 -10.79 -3.55 -29.45
CA ARG A 173 -11.62 -2.33 -29.55
C ARG A 173 -11.20 -1.39 -30.69
N TYR A 174 -9.91 -1.31 -30.97
CA TYR A 174 -9.34 -0.27 -31.84
C TYR A 174 -8.48 -0.84 -32.97
N GLY A 175 -8.38 -2.16 -33.09
CA GLY A 175 -7.75 -2.80 -34.25
C GLY A 175 -6.23 -2.73 -34.29
N ILE A 176 -5.56 -2.41 -33.18
CA ILE A 176 -4.10 -2.61 -33.07
C ILE A 176 -3.78 -4.11 -33.09
N VAL A 177 -2.55 -4.47 -33.43
CA VAL A 177 -2.07 -5.86 -33.50
C VAL A 177 -1.14 -6.13 -32.32
N VAL A 178 -1.42 -7.17 -31.53
CA VAL A 178 -0.51 -7.65 -30.49
C VAL A 178 0.26 -8.85 -31.03
N LYS A 179 1.59 -8.77 -31.03
CA LYS A 179 2.46 -9.89 -31.40
C LYS A 179 3.28 -10.34 -30.21
N LYS A 180 3.29 -11.67 -29.99
CA LYS A 180 4.07 -12.30 -28.93
C LYS A 180 5.37 -12.86 -29.48
N ILE A 181 6.45 -12.61 -28.75
CA ILE A 181 7.77 -13.18 -29.00
C ILE A 181 7.97 -14.33 -28.00
N THR A 182 8.15 -15.54 -28.51
CA THR A 182 8.47 -16.70 -27.66
C THR A 182 9.89 -16.59 -27.16
N LEU A 183 10.06 -16.51 -25.84
CA LEU A 183 11.38 -16.55 -25.21
C LEU A 183 11.77 -18.00 -24.87
N PRO A 184 13.08 -18.34 -24.94
CA PRO A 184 13.58 -19.64 -24.50
C PRO A 184 13.31 -19.90 -23.01
N LYS A 185 13.23 -21.18 -22.64
CA LYS A 185 13.00 -21.66 -21.27
C LYS A 185 14.09 -22.68 -20.90
N PRO A 186 14.99 -22.40 -19.93
CA PRO A 186 15.13 -21.14 -19.20
C PRO A 186 15.64 -20.01 -20.11
N VAL A 187 15.46 -18.76 -19.68
CA VAL A 187 16.09 -17.61 -20.32
C VAL A 187 17.63 -17.75 -20.13
N PRO A 188 18.45 -17.54 -21.17
CA PRO A 188 19.91 -17.64 -21.11
C PRO A 188 20.56 -16.81 -20.02
#